data_AF-A0AAN6NG00-F1
#
_entry.id   AF-A0AAN6NG00-F1
#
_cell.length_a   1.000
_cell.length_b   1.000
_cell.length_c   1.000
_cell.angle_alpha   90.00
_cell.angle_beta   90.00
_cell.angle_gamma   90.00
#
_symmetry.space_group_name_H-M   'P 1'
#
loop_
_entity.id
_entity.type
_entity.pdbx_description
1 polymer ?
#
loop_
_entity_poly.entity_id
_entity_poly.type
_entity_poly.pdbx_seq_one_letter_code
_entity_poly.pdbx_strand_id
1 'polypeptide(L)'
;MQAVYAAAASLSMEAKRGRVVHDSPSQLPLSKLLAEGDLVLLLTPGVAPNPANISMDPFEPLGRAMAAHHPWIRHVPYLPRNGITDTHIVHINLAKLVVFVISGPPRHGQMSQVVLAEMSRSHCEHRPHIIVACCDIRELGPLETSFTTVIQLPSYSPIELETAANLLFQEPERSPTATTGPVVRNLITAPKSWFVDNWDENRDEAAVYGLWCQCFPAPFRLHRFLLRSLLRRDGYAMHYIVRDPGTLEVLGFCATYTTYVDSGGERLIGSMAALVVRPSYRQRGVGLSLHLHALRQLAKTRGVCRLQLGSTFPRIFTGLPSGSPSEDWFKRRGWRMDGRGGPGTGQEACDWLLKFDDWPAMNLVPNGLVFRQCDISEFGRVLGVVERESRRKDNVGFQTLEAPLRTIFRGPG
;
A
#
# COMPACT_ATOMS: atom_id res chain seq x y z
N MET A 1 22.51 -28.95 12.94
CA MET A 1 23.11 -28.09 11.90
C MET A 1 22.72 -28.54 10.48
N GLN A 2 22.83 -29.82 10.13
CA GLN A 2 22.37 -30.36 8.83
C GLN A 2 20.85 -30.19 8.52
N ALA A 3 19.98 -30.30 9.53
CA ALA A 3 18.53 -30.11 9.34
C ALA A 3 18.12 -28.66 8.99
N VAL A 4 18.88 -27.68 9.47
CA VAL A 4 18.66 -26.25 9.16
C VAL A 4 19.10 -25.92 7.74
N TYR A 5 20.18 -26.55 7.26
CA TYR A 5 20.64 -26.43 5.88
C TYR A 5 19.69 -27.11 4.88
N ALA A 6 19.13 -28.27 5.24
CA ALA A 6 18.12 -28.93 4.41
C ALA A 6 16.84 -28.09 4.28
N ALA A 7 16.32 -27.52 5.38
CA ALA A 7 15.16 -26.64 5.35
C ALA A 7 15.42 -25.34 4.55
N ALA A 8 16.61 -24.75 4.66
CA ALA A 8 17.02 -23.59 3.87
C ALA A 8 17.17 -23.91 2.37
N ALA A 9 17.63 -25.13 2.03
CA ALA A 9 17.71 -25.60 0.66
C ALA A 9 16.32 -25.91 0.06
N SER A 10 15.40 -26.45 0.86
CA SER A 10 14.00 -26.68 0.48
C SER A 10 13.24 -25.37 0.26
N LEU A 11 13.40 -24.38 1.16
CA LEU A 11 12.86 -23.02 1.01
C LEU A 11 13.46 -22.29 -0.21
N SER A 12 14.73 -22.56 -0.53
CA SER A 12 15.43 -22.05 -1.72
C SER A 12 14.96 -22.70 -3.02
N MET A 13 14.47 -23.96 -2.98
CA MET A 13 13.88 -24.65 -4.13
C MET A 13 12.40 -24.29 -4.35
N GLU A 14 11.61 -24.10 -3.29
CA GLU A 14 10.23 -23.60 -3.38
C GLU A 14 10.14 -22.16 -3.94
N ALA A 15 11.22 -21.38 -3.82
CA ALA A 15 11.33 -20.04 -4.39
C ALA A 15 11.62 -20.02 -5.90
N LYS A 16 11.81 -21.17 -6.56
CA LYS A 16 12.30 -21.27 -7.95
C LYS A 16 11.31 -21.84 -8.97
N ARG A 17 10.03 -22.01 -8.65
CA ARG A 17 9.01 -22.48 -9.61
C ARG A 17 7.94 -21.43 -9.86
N GLY A 18 7.38 -21.46 -11.06
CA GLY A 18 6.16 -20.72 -11.40
C GLY A 18 5.03 -20.97 -10.40
N ARG A 19 4.37 -19.90 -9.94
CA ARG A 19 3.28 -19.99 -8.97
C ARG A 19 2.25 -18.88 -9.17
N VAL A 20 1.00 -19.17 -8.78
CA VAL A 20 -0.03 -18.15 -8.61
C VAL A 20 0.28 -17.38 -7.33
N VAL A 21 0.51 -16.07 -7.47
CA VAL A 21 0.81 -15.17 -6.34
C VAL A 21 -0.48 -14.59 -5.77
N HIS A 22 -1.37 -14.19 -6.67
CA HIS A 22 -2.64 -13.59 -6.33
C HIS A 22 -3.70 -14.06 -7.32
N ASP A 23 -4.88 -14.45 -6.83
CA ASP A 23 -6.03 -14.75 -7.68
C ASP A 23 -7.34 -14.45 -6.93
N SER A 24 -7.86 -13.24 -7.09
CA SER A 24 -9.07 -12.76 -6.43
C SER A 24 -9.93 -11.98 -7.43
N PRO A 25 -11.13 -12.46 -7.80
CA PRO A 25 -11.98 -13.36 -7.02
C PRO A 25 -11.91 -14.84 -7.44
N SER A 26 -10.71 -15.42 -7.62
CA SER A 26 -10.53 -16.79 -8.14
C SER A 26 -10.90 -16.92 -9.62
N GLN A 27 -10.21 -16.16 -10.46
CA GLN A 27 -10.38 -16.14 -11.91
C GLN A 27 -9.75 -17.37 -12.59
N LEU A 28 -8.89 -18.12 -11.88
CA LEU A 28 -8.27 -19.34 -12.39
C LEU A 28 -9.02 -20.61 -11.94
N PRO A 29 -9.00 -21.68 -12.74
CA PRO A 29 -8.49 -21.72 -14.12
C PRO A 29 -9.41 -20.96 -15.09
N LEU A 30 -8.81 -20.40 -16.15
CA LEU A 30 -9.50 -19.59 -17.17
C LEU A 30 -10.58 -20.37 -17.91
N SER A 31 -10.51 -21.71 -17.93
CA SER A 31 -11.55 -22.59 -18.47
C SER A 31 -12.93 -22.37 -17.82
N LYS A 32 -12.99 -21.80 -16.60
CA LYS A 32 -14.25 -21.44 -15.94
C LYS A 32 -14.85 -20.13 -16.45
N LEU A 33 -14.06 -19.30 -17.12
CA LEU A 33 -14.43 -17.96 -17.59
C LEU A 33 -14.66 -17.91 -19.10
N LEU A 34 -14.20 -18.92 -19.83
CA LEU A 34 -14.16 -18.97 -21.29
C LEU A 34 -15.19 -19.97 -21.83
N ALA A 35 -16.04 -19.51 -22.73
CA ALA A 35 -16.87 -20.33 -23.58
C ALA A 35 -16.17 -20.65 -24.92
N GLU A 36 -16.73 -21.61 -25.66
CA GLU A 36 -16.28 -21.89 -27.02
C GLU A 36 -16.46 -20.64 -27.91
N GLY A 37 -15.38 -20.18 -28.54
CA GLY A 37 -15.37 -18.96 -29.35
C GLY A 37 -14.95 -17.67 -28.62
N ASP A 38 -14.83 -17.67 -27.29
CA ASP A 38 -14.37 -16.48 -26.55
C ASP A 38 -12.91 -16.16 -26.89
N LEU A 39 -12.58 -14.92 -27.26
CA LEU A 39 -11.20 -14.54 -27.60
C LEU A 39 -10.38 -14.21 -26.35
N VAL A 40 -9.20 -14.82 -26.19
CA VAL A 40 -8.21 -14.45 -25.17
C VAL A 40 -7.13 -13.59 -25.83
N LEU A 41 -6.90 -12.38 -25.32
CA LEU A 41 -5.78 -11.54 -25.77
C LEU A 41 -4.55 -11.78 -24.89
N LEU A 42 -3.47 -12.27 -25.50
CA LEU A 42 -2.16 -12.39 -24.88
C LEU A 42 -1.27 -11.21 -25.30
N LEU A 43 -1.02 -10.28 -24.38
CA LEU A 43 -0.15 -9.13 -24.55
C LEU A 43 1.25 -9.44 -24.02
N THR A 44 2.27 -9.44 -24.89
CA THR A 44 3.66 -9.76 -24.51
C THR A 44 4.63 -8.63 -24.82
N PRO A 45 5.69 -8.44 -24.03
CA PRO A 45 6.66 -7.40 -24.31
C PRO A 45 7.53 -7.78 -25.50
N GLY A 46 7.77 -6.84 -26.41
CA GLY A 46 8.83 -6.97 -27.41
C GLY A 46 10.20 -6.84 -26.72
N VAL A 47 10.90 -7.95 -26.61
CA VAL A 47 12.25 -8.03 -26.04
C VAL A 47 13.25 -8.17 -27.19
N ALA A 48 14.38 -7.47 -27.09
CA ALA A 48 15.45 -7.63 -28.08
C ALA A 48 15.89 -9.10 -28.13
N PRO A 49 16.00 -9.71 -29.33
CA PRO A 49 16.39 -11.10 -29.46
C PRO A 49 17.76 -11.33 -28.83
N ASN A 50 17.91 -12.45 -28.15
CA ASN A 50 19.21 -12.89 -27.63
C ASN A 50 20.13 -13.17 -28.84
N PRO A 51 21.38 -12.67 -28.88
CA PRO A 51 22.31 -12.96 -29.98
C PRO A 51 22.53 -14.46 -30.27
N ALA A 52 22.19 -15.34 -29.32
CA ALA A 52 22.23 -16.80 -29.51
C ALA A 52 21.00 -17.40 -30.23
N ASN A 53 19.89 -16.67 -30.37
CA ASN A 53 18.64 -17.15 -30.98
C ASN A 53 17.94 -16.00 -31.72
N ILE A 54 18.29 -15.85 -33.01
CA ILE A 54 17.97 -14.67 -33.83
C ILE A 54 16.54 -14.69 -34.42
N SER A 55 15.75 -15.75 -34.23
CA SER A 55 14.59 -16.00 -35.11
C SER A 55 13.22 -16.23 -34.46
N MET A 56 13.09 -16.26 -33.12
CA MET A 56 11.80 -16.61 -32.49
C MET A 56 11.39 -15.58 -31.45
N ASP A 57 10.11 -15.21 -31.47
CA ASP A 57 9.47 -14.46 -30.39
C ASP A 57 9.66 -15.24 -29.07
N PRO A 58 10.33 -14.66 -28.05
CA PRO A 58 10.62 -15.36 -26.79
C PRO A 58 9.37 -15.80 -26.03
N PHE A 59 8.19 -15.24 -26.34
CA PHE A 59 6.92 -15.60 -25.71
C PHE A 59 6.04 -16.49 -26.57
N GLU A 60 6.49 -16.88 -27.77
CA GLU A 60 5.80 -17.86 -28.61
C GLU A 60 5.47 -19.17 -27.87
N PRO A 61 6.35 -19.74 -27.02
CA PRO A 61 6.03 -20.94 -26.25
C PRO A 61 4.81 -20.77 -25.34
N LEU A 62 4.62 -19.58 -24.74
CA LEU A 62 3.45 -19.28 -23.93
C LEU A 62 2.18 -19.27 -24.77
N GLY A 63 2.20 -18.56 -25.90
CA GLY A 63 1.07 -18.48 -26.83
C GLY A 63 0.65 -19.87 -27.32
N ARG A 64 1.64 -20.70 -27.71
CA ARG A 64 1.42 -22.09 -28.13
C ARG A 64 0.83 -22.96 -27.02
N ALA A 65 1.40 -22.90 -25.82
CA ALA A 65 0.92 -23.68 -24.68
C ALA A 65 -0.50 -23.28 -24.25
N MET A 66 -0.83 -21.98 -24.27
CA MET A 66 -2.19 -21.51 -24.04
C MET A 66 -3.16 -21.98 -25.15
N ALA A 67 -2.72 -21.97 -26.41
CA ALA A 67 -3.54 -22.40 -27.55
C ALA A 67 -3.87 -23.91 -27.50
N ALA A 68 -3.05 -24.72 -26.83
CA ALA A 68 -3.36 -26.13 -26.58
C ALA A 68 -4.55 -26.32 -25.62
N HIS A 69 -4.84 -25.33 -24.76
CA HIS A 69 -5.97 -25.36 -23.84
C HIS A 69 -7.21 -24.63 -24.39
N HIS A 70 -7.01 -23.58 -25.19
CA HIS A 70 -8.10 -22.79 -25.75
C HIS A 70 -7.74 -22.26 -27.14
N PRO A 71 -8.47 -22.60 -28.22
CA PRO A 71 -8.01 -22.35 -29.59
C PRO A 71 -7.98 -20.87 -29.99
N TRP A 72 -8.73 -19.99 -29.30
CA TRP A 72 -8.88 -18.58 -29.64
C TRP A 72 -7.92 -17.69 -28.82
N ILE A 73 -6.61 -17.94 -28.93
CA ILE A 73 -5.58 -17.06 -28.37
C ILE A 73 -5.11 -16.07 -29.44
N ARG A 74 -5.25 -14.78 -29.18
CA ARG A 74 -4.65 -13.71 -29.99
C ARG A 74 -3.42 -13.18 -29.30
N HIS A 75 -2.25 -13.49 -29.85
CA HIS A 75 -0.97 -13.00 -29.35
C HIS A 75 -0.60 -11.68 -30.03
N VAL A 76 -0.43 -10.62 -29.23
CA VAL A 76 -0.09 -9.27 -29.71
C VAL A 76 1.08 -8.72 -28.90
N PRO A 77 2.23 -8.40 -29.53
CA PRO A 77 3.36 -7.81 -28.82
C PRO A 77 3.13 -6.31 -28.58
N TYR A 78 3.52 -5.82 -27.41
CA TYR A 78 3.62 -4.39 -27.11
C TYR A 78 5.10 -3.99 -26.98
N LEU A 79 5.46 -2.81 -27.48
CA LEU A 79 6.83 -2.31 -27.41
C LEU A 79 6.99 -1.29 -26.28
N PRO A 80 8.05 -1.34 -25.46
CA PRO A 80 8.28 -0.33 -24.41
C PRO A 80 8.37 1.12 -24.93
N ARG A 81 8.73 1.31 -26.21
CA ARG A 81 8.82 2.64 -26.85
C ARG A 81 7.47 3.21 -27.30
N ASN A 82 6.57 2.35 -27.79
CA ASN A 82 5.29 2.76 -28.36
C ASN A 82 4.13 2.56 -27.37
N GLY A 83 4.37 1.81 -26.30
CA GLY A 83 3.41 1.54 -25.23
C GLY A 83 2.16 0.80 -25.72
N ILE A 84 1.05 1.06 -25.03
CA ILE A 84 -0.29 0.61 -25.41
C ILE A 84 -0.86 1.62 -26.40
N THR A 85 -1.12 1.16 -27.63
CA THR A 85 -1.63 1.97 -28.76
C THR A 85 -3.10 1.69 -29.03
N ASP A 86 -3.73 2.50 -29.88
CA ASP A 86 -5.12 2.30 -30.32
C ASP A 86 -5.37 0.91 -30.92
N THR A 87 -4.39 0.33 -31.63
CA THR A 87 -4.47 -1.04 -32.13
C THR A 87 -4.59 -2.07 -31.00
N HIS A 88 -3.87 -1.87 -29.90
CA HIS A 88 -4.00 -2.73 -28.72
C HIS A 88 -5.38 -2.57 -28.08
N ILE A 89 -5.90 -1.34 -28.01
CA ILE A 89 -7.23 -1.05 -27.47
C ILE A 89 -8.31 -1.76 -28.30
N VAL A 90 -8.19 -1.77 -29.64
CA VAL A 90 -9.09 -2.55 -30.51
C VAL A 90 -9.05 -4.04 -30.15
N HIS A 91 -7.87 -4.62 -29.93
CA HIS A 91 -7.77 -6.02 -29.51
C HIS A 91 -8.32 -6.28 -28.11
N ILE A 92 -8.10 -5.36 -27.16
CA ILE A 92 -8.66 -5.44 -25.80
C ILE A 92 -10.19 -5.46 -25.87
N ASN A 93 -10.76 -4.57 -26.70
CA ASN A 93 -12.21 -4.45 -26.88
C ASN A 93 -12.86 -5.67 -27.55
N LEU A 94 -12.10 -6.48 -28.29
CA LEU A 94 -12.58 -7.71 -28.90
C LEU A 94 -12.42 -8.95 -28.01
N ALA A 95 -11.56 -8.88 -26.99
CA ALA A 95 -11.24 -10.03 -26.15
C ALA A 95 -12.21 -10.19 -24.97
N LYS A 96 -12.50 -11.44 -24.60
CA LYS A 96 -13.22 -11.79 -23.38
C LYS A 96 -12.39 -11.49 -22.13
N LEU A 97 -11.10 -11.80 -22.19
CA LEU A 97 -10.12 -11.52 -21.15
C LEU A 97 -8.74 -11.23 -21.73
N VAL A 98 -7.91 -10.57 -20.93
CA VAL A 98 -6.55 -10.16 -21.28
C VAL A 98 -5.55 -10.84 -20.35
N VAL A 99 -4.53 -11.48 -20.91
CA VAL A 99 -3.33 -11.95 -20.21
C VAL A 99 -2.18 -11.02 -20.60
N PHE A 100 -1.60 -10.33 -19.64
CA PHE A 100 -0.52 -9.37 -19.83
C PHE A 100 0.77 -9.89 -19.21
N VAL A 101 1.81 -10.03 -20.03
CA VAL A 101 3.11 -10.55 -19.59
C VAL A 101 4.05 -9.42 -19.21
N ILE A 102 4.73 -9.50 -18.08
CA ILE A 102 5.81 -8.59 -17.69
C ILE A 102 7.13 -9.36 -17.69
N SER A 103 8.10 -8.94 -18.49
CA SER A 103 9.36 -9.68 -18.65
C SER A 103 10.44 -9.38 -17.63
N GLY A 104 10.34 -8.26 -16.91
CA GLY A 104 11.38 -7.83 -15.98
C GLY A 104 11.17 -6.42 -15.41
N PRO A 105 12.05 -5.98 -14.50
CA PRO A 105 12.01 -4.64 -13.92
C PRO A 105 12.24 -3.53 -14.96
N PRO A 106 11.84 -2.28 -14.64
CA PRO A 106 12.00 -1.15 -15.55
C PRO A 106 13.46 -0.94 -15.96
N ARG A 107 13.72 -0.78 -17.26
CA ARG A 107 15.04 -0.42 -17.79
C ARG A 107 15.14 1.10 -17.93
N HIS A 108 16.34 1.66 -17.72
CA HIS A 108 16.57 3.10 -17.87
C HIS A 108 16.13 3.59 -19.26
N GLY A 109 15.33 4.68 -19.28
CA GLY A 109 14.82 5.29 -20.51
C GLY A 109 13.64 4.56 -21.17
N GLN A 110 13.06 3.55 -20.52
CA GLN A 110 11.85 2.87 -20.98
C GLN A 110 10.71 3.04 -19.97
N MET A 111 9.48 3.11 -20.46
CA MET A 111 8.31 3.08 -19.59
C MET A 111 8.24 1.72 -18.87
N SER A 112 7.88 1.75 -17.59
CA SER A 112 7.68 0.53 -16.81
C SER A 112 6.58 -0.33 -17.45
N GLN A 113 6.85 -1.63 -17.58
CA GLN A 113 5.84 -2.57 -18.07
C GLN A 113 4.63 -2.67 -17.13
N VAL A 114 4.81 -2.35 -15.84
CA VAL A 114 3.72 -2.23 -14.87
C VAL A 114 2.78 -1.09 -15.24
N VAL A 115 3.33 0.07 -15.63
CA VAL A 115 2.54 1.23 -16.09
C VAL A 115 1.79 0.87 -17.37
N LEU A 116 2.44 0.14 -18.30
CA LEU A 116 1.77 -0.33 -19.52
C LEU A 116 0.63 -1.31 -19.21
N ALA A 117 0.80 -2.20 -18.24
CA ALA A 117 -0.25 -3.10 -17.77
C ALA A 117 -1.42 -2.35 -17.11
N GLU A 118 -1.16 -1.24 -16.41
CA GLU A 118 -2.21 -0.39 -15.83
C GLU A 118 -2.98 0.36 -16.91
N MET A 119 -2.28 0.83 -17.96
CA MET A 119 -2.89 1.43 -19.14
C MET A 119 -3.74 0.44 -19.92
N SER A 120 -3.32 -0.82 -20.11
CA SER A 120 -4.18 -1.83 -20.75
C SER A 120 -5.39 -2.17 -19.87
N ARG A 121 -5.21 -2.26 -18.54
CA ARG A 121 -6.29 -2.55 -17.59
C ARG A 121 -7.37 -1.46 -17.57
N SER A 122 -7.02 -0.18 -17.71
CA SER A 122 -8.02 0.90 -17.73
C SER A 122 -9.00 0.80 -18.91
N HIS A 123 -8.62 0.09 -19.97
CA HIS A 123 -9.46 -0.21 -21.14
C HIS A 123 -10.18 -1.56 -21.04
N CYS A 124 -9.97 -2.34 -19.98
CA CYS A 124 -10.60 -3.66 -19.82
C CYS A 124 -12.00 -3.58 -19.20
N GLU A 125 -12.44 -2.42 -18.71
CA GLU A 125 -13.74 -2.24 -18.03
C GLU A 125 -13.98 -3.31 -16.96
N HIS A 126 -14.85 -4.30 -17.24
CA HIS A 126 -15.19 -5.43 -16.35
C HIS A 126 -14.50 -6.75 -16.72
N ARG A 127 -13.72 -6.78 -17.81
CA ARG A 127 -13.06 -7.98 -18.34
C ARG A 127 -11.90 -8.39 -17.43
N PRO A 128 -11.69 -9.69 -17.21
CA PRO A 128 -10.52 -10.17 -16.48
C PRO A 128 -9.21 -9.69 -17.13
N HIS A 129 -8.31 -9.17 -16.31
CA HIS A 129 -6.97 -8.75 -16.71
C HIS A 129 -5.93 -9.43 -15.81
N ILE A 130 -5.31 -10.48 -16.32
CA ILE A 130 -4.38 -11.36 -15.59
C ILE A 130 -2.94 -10.97 -15.90
N ILE A 131 -2.08 -10.91 -14.88
CA ILE A 131 -0.65 -10.65 -15.04
C ILE A 131 0.15 -11.95 -14.99
N VAL A 132 1.09 -12.11 -15.91
CA VAL A 132 2.15 -13.13 -15.85
C VAL A 132 3.50 -12.42 -15.77
N ALA A 133 4.10 -12.38 -14.58
CA ALA A 133 5.40 -11.74 -14.35
C ALA A 133 6.53 -12.76 -14.44
N CYS A 134 7.43 -12.62 -15.42
CA CYS A 134 8.58 -13.49 -15.66
C CYS A 134 9.84 -13.09 -14.89
N CYS A 135 9.67 -12.46 -13.72
CA CYS A 135 10.74 -12.07 -12.83
C CYS A 135 10.25 -12.07 -11.37
N ASP A 136 11.14 -11.73 -10.44
CA ASP A 136 10.73 -11.52 -9.07
C ASP A 136 9.81 -10.29 -8.97
N ILE A 137 8.55 -10.53 -8.60
CA ILE A 137 7.54 -9.47 -8.45
C ILE A 137 7.94 -8.41 -7.42
N ARG A 138 8.84 -8.75 -6.48
CA ARG A 138 9.37 -7.80 -5.49
C ARG A 138 10.15 -6.66 -6.16
N GLU A 139 10.70 -6.89 -7.35
CA GLU A 139 11.42 -5.89 -8.15
C GLU A 139 10.47 -5.01 -8.99
N LEU A 140 9.21 -5.41 -9.14
CA LEU A 140 8.20 -4.70 -9.94
C LEU A 140 7.35 -3.72 -9.12
N GLY A 141 7.51 -3.73 -7.80
CA GLY A 141 6.59 -3.06 -6.89
C GLY A 141 5.31 -3.90 -6.64
N PRO A 142 4.34 -3.37 -5.88
CA PRO A 142 3.20 -4.15 -5.39
C PRO A 142 2.14 -4.36 -6.48
N LEU A 143 2.37 -5.32 -7.38
CA LEU A 143 1.44 -5.67 -8.46
C LEU A 143 0.03 -6.04 -7.97
N GLU A 144 -0.08 -6.64 -6.78
CA GLU A 144 -1.34 -7.09 -6.20
C GLU A 144 -2.26 -5.92 -5.80
N THR A 145 -1.75 -4.67 -5.80
CA THR A 145 -2.58 -3.48 -5.59
C THR A 145 -3.29 -3.01 -6.84
N SER A 146 -2.68 -3.23 -8.01
CA SER A 146 -3.21 -2.82 -9.31
C SER A 146 -3.89 -3.97 -10.06
N PHE A 147 -3.52 -5.23 -9.76
CA PHE A 147 -3.99 -6.41 -10.47
C PHE A 147 -4.54 -7.48 -9.54
N THR A 148 -5.65 -8.09 -9.97
CA THR A 148 -6.47 -9.05 -9.21
C THR A 148 -6.01 -10.48 -9.34
N THR A 149 -5.36 -10.82 -10.46
CA THR A 149 -4.77 -12.14 -10.71
C THR A 149 -3.35 -11.95 -11.23
N VAL A 150 -2.38 -12.52 -10.52
CA VAL A 150 -0.94 -12.40 -10.78
C VAL A 150 -0.28 -13.78 -10.65
N ILE A 151 0.39 -14.21 -11.71
CA ILE A 151 1.24 -15.38 -11.76
C ILE A 151 2.69 -14.89 -11.82
N GLN A 152 3.56 -15.49 -11.01
CA GLN A 152 4.99 -15.24 -11.04
C GLN A 152 5.71 -16.44 -11.61
N LEU A 153 6.65 -16.19 -12.51
CA LEU A 153 7.61 -17.15 -13.04
C LEU A 153 9.04 -16.67 -12.70
N PRO A 154 10.00 -17.59 -12.50
CA PRO A 154 11.41 -17.26 -12.29
C PRO A 154 12.06 -16.59 -13.52
N SER A 155 11.59 -16.92 -14.72
CA SER A 155 12.09 -16.41 -16.00
C SER A 155 11.04 -16.61 -17.10
N TYR A 156 11.36 -16.17 -18.32
CA TYR A 156 10.59 -16.45 -19.54
C TYR A 156 11.20 -17.61 -20.35
N SER A 157 11.87 -18.57 -19.70
CA SER A 157 12.30 -19.79 -20.39
C SER A 157 11.09 -20.60 -20.88
N PRO A 158 11.21 -21.40 -21.96
CA PRO A 158 10.08 -22.16 -22.51
C PRO A 158 9.35 -23.02 -21.47
N ILE A 159 10.09 -23.68 -20.58
CA ILE A 159 9.54 -24.53 -19.51
C ILE A 159 8.70 -23.71 -18.50
N GLU A 160 9.18 -22.52 -18.13
CA GLU A 160 8.45 -21.65 -17.21
C GLU A 160 7.21 -21.05 -17.89
N LEU A 161 7.28 -20.73 -19.18
CA LEU A 161 6.14 -20.27 -19.97
C LEU A 161 5.07 -21.35 -20.14
N GLU A 162 5.46 -22.59 -20.40
CA GLU A 162 4.55 -23.74 -20.38
C GLU A 162 3.93 -23.94 -18.99
N THR A 163 4.71 -23.76 -17.92
CA THR A 163 4.22 -23.80 -16.54
C THR A 163 3.17 -22.71 -16.28
N ALA A 164 3.36 -21.49 -16.79
CA ALA A 164 2.32 -20.46 -16.70
C ALA A 164 1.04 -20.85 -17.43
N ALA A 165 1.11 -21.43 -18.63
CA ALA A 165 -0.08 -21.92 -19.33
C ALA A 165 -0.83 -22.97 -18.50
N ASN A 166 -0.11 -23.92 -17.88
CA ASN A 166 -0.72 -24.90 -16.98
C ASN A 166 -1.39 -24.22 -15.78
N LEU A 167 -0.73 -23.25 -15.14
CA LEU A 167 -1.32 -22.49 -14.01
C LEU A 167 -2.56 -21.67 -14.43
N LEU A 168 -2.60 -21.19 -15.67
CA LEU A 168 -3.75 -20.47 -16.21
C LEU A 168 -4.96 -21.38 -16.45
N PHE A 169 -4.76 -22.64 -16.86
CA PHE A 169 -5.83 -23.50 -17.35
C PHE A 169 -6.13 -24.75 -16.50
N GLN A 170 -5.25 -25.17 -15.59
CA GLN A 170 -5.41 -26.38 -14.78
C GLN A 170 -5.76 -26.05 -13.32
N GLU A 171 -6.61 -26.87 -12.70
CA GLU A 171 -6.80 -26.83 -11.25
C GLU A 171 -5.58 -27.43 -10.53
N PRO A 172 -5.14 -26.88 -9.39
CA PRO A 172 -4.00 -27.43 -8.66
C PRO A 172 -4.28 -28.89 -8.25
N GLU A 173 -3.45 -29.82 -8.74
CA GLU A 173 -3.61 -31.25 -8.44
C GLU A 173 -3.65 -31.51 -6.93
N ARG A 174 -4.70 -32.20 -6.47
CA ARG A 174 -4.72 -32.82 -5.14
C ARG A 174 -3.84 -34.07 -5.18
N SER A 175 -2.57 -33.94 -4.80
CA SER A 175 -1.72 -35.13 -4.61
C SER A 175 -2.35 -36.05 -3.55
N PRO A 176 -2.49 -37.35 -3.81
CA PRO A 176 -2.99 -38.31 -2.84
C PRO A 176 -1.85 -38.72 -1.88
N THR A 177 -2.24 -39.04 -0.64
CA THR A 177 -1.44 -39.67 0.43
C THR A 177 -0.43 -38.81 1.19
N ALA A 178 -0.86 -38.31 2.36
CA ALA A 178 -0.11 -38.45 3.62
C ALA A 178 -1.05 -38.20 4.81
N THR A 179 -1.05 -39.15 5.73
CA THR A 179 -1.99 -39.37 6.82
C THR A 179 -1.72 -38.45 8.03
N THR A 180 -2.81 -37.97 8.63
CA THR A 180 -2.99 -37.51 10.03
C THR A 180 -1.94 -36.59 10.67
N GLY A 181 -2.34 -35.32 10.77
CA GLY A 181 -2.02 -34.38 11.84
C GLY A 181 -2.83 -33.10 11.58
N PRO A 182 -3.34 -32.36 12.58
CA PRO A 182 -3.98 -31.07 12.34
C PRO A 182 -2.89 -30.08 11.96
N VAL A 183 -2.45 -30.13 10.70
CA VAL A 183 -1.66 -29.07 10.10
C VAL A 183 -2.62 -27.92 9.94
N VAL A 184 -2.51 -26.96 10.85
CA VAL A 184 -3.05 -25.62 10.70
C VAL A 184 -2.44 -25.10 9.41
N ARG A 185 -3.14 -25.31 8.30
CA ARG A 185 -2.86 -24.66 7.03
C ARG A 185 -3.00 -23.19 7.33
N ASN A 186 -1.87 -22.50 7.47
CA ASN A 186 -1.80 -21.06 7.40
C ASN A 186 -2.32 -20.69 6.01
N LEU A 187 -3.64 -20.57 5.91
CA LEU A 187 -4.35 -19.91 4.84
C LEU A 187 -3.84 -18.48 4.87
N ILE A 188 -2.77 -18.19 4.14
CA ILE A 188 -2.46 -16.83 3.73
C ILE A 188 -3.52 -16.51 2.67
N THR A 189 -4.73 -16.24 3.16
CA THR A 189 -5.83 -15.70 2.35
C THR A 189 -5.29 -14.42 1.74
N ALA A 190 -5.28 -14.33 0.42
CA ALA A 190 -5.00 -13.07 -0.24
C ALA A 190 -5.86 -11.97 0.42
N PRO A 191 -5.29 -10.79 0.72
CA PRO A 191 -6.03 -9.76 1.42
C PRO A 191 -7.29 -9.40 0.62
N LYS A 192 -8.46 -9.81 1.14
CA LYS A 192 -9.77 -9.46 0.59
C LYS A 192 -9.78 -7.94 0.39
N SER A 193 -10.20 -7.48 -0.79
CA SER A 193 -10.48 -6.05 -0.99
C SER A 193 -11.75 -5.71 -0.20
N TRP A 194 -11.64 -4.78 0.74
CA TRP A 194 -12.76 -4.35 1.56
C TRP A 194 -13.33 -3.03 1.05
N PHE A 195 -14.65 -2.91 1.09
CA PHE A 195 -15.33 -1.65 0.87
C PHE A 195 -14.98 -0.69 2.01
N VAL A 196 -14.51 0.50 1.64
CA VAL A 196 -14.14 1.57 2.57
C VAL A 196 -15.20 2.66 2.47
N ASP A 197 -15.79 2.99 3.61
CA ASP A 197 -16.85 3.98 3.74
C ASP A 197 -16.37 5.19 4.55
N ASN A 198 -17.07 6.30 4.42
CA ASN A 198 -16.83 7.48 5.25
C ASN A 198 -17.34 7.22 6.66
N TRP A 199 -16.51 7.55 7.64
CA TRP A 199 -16.91 7.54 9.04
C TRP A 199 -17.93 8.66 9.30
N ASP A 200 -19.03 8.29 9.93
CA ASP A 200 -20.05 9.22 10.43
C ASP A 200 -20.02 9.24 11.95
N GLU A 201 -19.93 10.42 12.53
CA GLU A 201 -19.80 10.53 13.99
C GLU A 201 -21.02 9.98 14.74
N ASN A 202 -22.23 10.32 14.29
CA ASN A 202 -23.45 9.95 15.01
C ASN A 202 -23.68 8.43 14.98
N ARG A 203 -23.29 7.79 13.88
CA ARG A 203 -23.49 6.36 13.64
C ARG A 203 -22.33 5.51 14.17
N ASP A 204 -21.09 5.96 14.01
CA ASP A 204 -19.91 5.09 14.08
C ASP A 204 -19.02 5.33 15.32
N GLU A 205 -19.24 6.42 16.08
CA GLU A 205 -18.38 6.80 17.22
C GLU A 205 -18.28 5.73 18.30
N ALA A 206 -19.41 5.12 18.70
CA ALA A 206 -19.42 4.05 19.69
C ALA A 206 -18.62 2.82 19.23
N ALA A 207 -18.80 2.40 17.97
CA ALA A 207 -18.13 1.23 17.40
C ALA A 207 -16.62 1.46 17.21
N VAL A 208 -16.23 2.67 16.78
CA VAL A 208 -14.82 3.07 16.66
C VAL A 208 -14.14 3.13 18.02
N TYR A 209 -14.83 3.65 19.05
CA TYR A 209 -14.32 3.62 20.42
C TYR A 209 -14.08 2.18 20.91
N GLY A 210 -15.05 1.28 20.69
CA GLY A 210 -14.89 -0.14 21.03
C GLY A 210 -13.71 -0.79 20.30
N LEU A 211 -13.56 -0.50 19.01
CA LEU A 211 -12.42 -0.97 18.21
C LEU A 211 -11.09 -0.42 18.73
N TRP A 212 -11.04 0.86 19.13
CA TRP A 212 -9.85 1.49 19.70
C TRP A 212 -9.37 0.75 20.95
N CYS A 213 -10.28 0.51 21.90
CA CYS A 213 -9.97 -0.20 23.15
C CYS A 213 -9.50 -1.64 22.93
N GLN A 214 -9.98 -2.31 21.87
CA GLN A 214 -9.54 -3.66 21.48
C GLN A 214 -8.15 -3.66 20.82
N CYS A 215 -7.78 -2.59 20.12
CA CYS A 215 -6.52 -2.54 19.36
C CYS A 215 -5.35 -2.03 20.20
N PHE A 216 -5.61 -1.21 21.22
CA PHE A 216 -4.58 -0.58 22.04
C PHE A 216 -4.55 -1.12 23.48
N PRO A 217 -3.35 -1.31 24.06
CA PRO A 217 -3.22 -1.66 25.47
C PRO A 217 -3.64 -0.49 26.36
N ALA A 218 -3.89 -0.75 27.64
CA ALA A 218 -4.45 0.22 28.58
C ALA A 218 -3.80 1.62 28.58
N PRO A 219 -2.45 1.77 28.49
CA PRO A 219 -1.82 3.09 28.47
C PRO A 219 -2.20 3.96 27.26
N PHE A 220 -2.61 3.36 26.14
CA PHE A 220 -3.00 4.07 24.92
C PHE A 220 -4.53 4.13 24.74
N ARG A 221 -5.30 3.73 25.76
CA ARG A 221 -6.76 3.85 25.73
C ARG A 221 -7.16 5.26 26.14
N LEU A 222 -7.64 6.00 25.17
CA LEU A 222 -8.22 7.32 25.39
C LEU A 222 -9.62 7.16 26.01
N HIS A 223 -10.04 8.13 26.83
CA HIS A 223 -11.44 8.22 27.22
C HIS A 223 -12.30 8.51 25.99
N ARG A 224 -13.52 7.96 25.93
CA ARG A 224 -14.43 8.09 24.77
C ARG A 224 -14.63 9.54 24.31
N PHE A 225 -14.89 10.43 25.27
CA PHE A 225 -15.05 11.86 24.99
C PHE A 225 -13.80 12.50 24.40
N LEU A 226 -12.60 12.12 24.89
CA LEU A 226 -11.35 12.64 24.38
C LEU A 226 -11.08 12.15 22.95
N LEU A 227 -11.31 10.85 22.67
CA LEU A 227 -11.19 10.31 21.32
C LEU A 227 -12.14 11.06 20.37
N ARG A 228 -13.42 11.20 20.74
CA ARG A 228 -14.40 11.96 19.97
C ARG A 228 -13.94 13.41 19.71
N SER A 229 -13.43 14.09 20.72
CA SER A 229 -12.91 15.45 20.58
C SER A 229 -11.69 15.53 19.65
N LEU A 230 -10.82 14.51 19.65
CA LEU A 230 -9.66 14.47 18.77
C LEU A 230 -10.03 14.21 17.31
N LEU A 231 -11.05 13.37 17.06
CA LEU A 231 -11.55 13.07 15.71
C LEU A 231 -12.33 14.25 15.08
N ARG A 232 -12.82 15.17 15.90
CA ARG A 232 -13.53 16.37 15.42
C ARG A 232 -12.54 17.45 14.98
N ARG A 233 -12.51 17.71 13.67
CA ARG A 233 -11.83 18.86 13.09
C ARG A 233 -12.56 19.33 11.84
N ASP A 234 -13.52 20.22 12.02
CA ASP A 234 -14.43 20.64 10.95
C ASP A 234 -13.67 21.16 9.72
N GLY A 235 -14.02 20.65 8.55
CA GLY A 235 -13.39 20.98 7.26
C GLY A 235 -11.98 20.41 7.04
N TYR A 236 -11.35 19.81 8.06
CA TYR A 236 -9.98 19.33 8.01
C TYR A 236 -9.81 17.87 8.46
N ALA A 237 -10.88 17.22 8.94
CA ALA A 237 -10.93 15.79 9.24
C ALA A 237 -11.79 15.07 8.21
N MET A 238 -11.29 13.95 7.70
CA MET A 238 -12.07 12.99 6.91
C MET A 238 -11.62 11.60 7.32
N HIS A 239 -12.51 10.79 7.87
CA HIS A 239 -12.14 9.51 8.46
C HIS A 239 -12.83 8.37 7.72
N TYR A 240 -12.23 7.18 7.80
CA TYR A 240 -12.66 6.05 7.00
C TYR A 240 -12.81 4.79 7.85
N ILE A 241 -13.77 3.96 7.48
CA ILE A 241 -14.06 2.69 8.15
C ILE A 241 -14.27 1.58 7.14
N VAL A 242 -14.05 0.35 7.63
CA VAL A 242 -14.43 -0.88 6.93
C VAL A 242 -15.40 -1.63 7.82
N ARG A 243 -16.46 -2.17 7.22
CA ARG A 243 -17.43 -3.02 7.90
C ARG A 243 -17.42 -4.43 7.36
N ASP A 244 -17.83 -5.37 8.19
CA ASP A 244 -18.17 -6.71 7.75
C ASP A 244 -19.42 -6.65 6.85
N PRO A 245 -19.39 -7.21 5.62
CA PRO A 245 -20.54 -7.15 4.72
C PRO A 245 -21.79 -7.87 5.25
N GLY A 246 -21.61 -8.87 6.12
CA GLY A 246 -22.73 -9.64 6.69
C GLY A 246 -23.28 -9.03 7.96
N THR A 247 -22.42 -8.65 8.90
CA THR A 247 -22.86 -8.17 10.23
C THR A 247 -22.89 -6.64 10.36
N LEU A 248 -22.32 -5.91 9.38
CA LEU A 248 -22.10 -4.47 9.44
C LEU A 248 -21.22 -4.00 10.62
N GLU A 249 -20.56 -4.92 11.33
CA GLU A 249 -19.65 -4.54 12.40
C GLU A 249 -18.43 -3.80 11.86
N VAL A 250 -17.99 -2.75 12.58
CA VAL A 250 -16.76 -2.03 12.24
C VAL A 250 -15.54 -2.93 12.49
N LEU A 251 -14.81 -3.21 11.42
CA LEU A 251 -13.62 -4.07 11.39
C LEU A 251 -12.31 -3.27 11.38
N GLY A 252 -12.34 -2.06 10.86
CA GLY A 252 -11.16 -1.20 10.77
C GLY A 252 -11.55 0.27 10.71
N PHE A 253 -10.62 1.12 11.14
CA PHE A 253 -10.78 2.56 11.18
C PHE A 253 -9.46 3.26 10.83
N CYS A 254 -9.55 4.35 10.08
CA CYS A 254 -8.43 5.20 9.68
C CYS A 254 -8.78 6.66 9.95
N ALA A 255 -8.06 7.29 10.88
CA ALA A 255 -8.17 8.70 11.17
C ALA A 255 -7.22 9.50 10.26
N THR A 256 -7.75 10.52 9.58
CA THR A 256 -6.95 11.41 8.73
C THR A 256 -7.29 12.88 8.91
N TYR A 257 -6.29 13.74 8.77
CA TYR A 257 -6.43 15.19 8.87
C TYR A 257 -5.68 15.90 7.74
N THR A 258 -6.07 17.14 7.44
CA THR A 258 -5.27 18.08 6.66
C THR A 258 -4.88 19.28 7.52
N THR A 259 -3.62 19.72 7.42
CA THR A 259 -3.10 20.85 8.21
C THR A 259 -2.28 21.78 7.34
N TYR A 260 -2.46 23.10 7.49
CA TYR A 260 -1.66 24.07 6.77
C TYR A 260 -0.19 24.02 7.19
N VAL A 261 0.68 24.15 6.19
CA VAL A 261 2.12 24.18 6.40
C VAL A 261 2.57 25.50 7.00
N ASP A 262 1.93 26.57 6.55
CA ASP A 262 2.25 27.95 6.89
C ASP A 262 0.98 28.78 6.99
N SER A 263 1.15 30.04 7.40
CA SER A 263 0.13 31.09 7.44
C SER A 263 -0.42 31.47 6.06
N GLY A 264 0.23 31.05 4.96
CA GLY A 264 -0.16 31.38 3.60
C GLY A 264 -1.42 30.63 3.13
N GLY A 265 -1.80 29.53 3.79
CA GLY A 265 -3.09 28.88 3.57
C GLY A 265 -3.22 28.10 2.25
N GLU A 266 -2.17 28.00 1.45
CA GLU A 266 -2.21 27.32 0.15
C GLU A 266 -1.66 25.88 0.19
N ARG A 267 -0.76 25.61 1.14
CA ARG A 267 -0.07 24.32 1.26
C ARG A 267 -0.57 23.55 2.47
N LEU A 268 -0.97 22.30 2.25
CA LEU A 268 -1.48 21.36 3.25
C LEU A 268 -0.58 20.13 3.37
N ILE A 269 -0.55 19.56 4.57
CA ILE A 269 -0.06 18.22 4.86
C ILE A 269 -1.26 17.33 5.08
N GLY A 270 -1.31 16.20 4.37
CA GLY A 270 -2.26 15.12 4.63
C GLY A 270 -1.68 14.14 5.65
N SER A 271 -2.33 14.00 6.79
CA SER A 271 -1.90 13.16 7.90
C SER A 271 -2.75 11.92 7.99
N MET A 272 -2.12 10.73 8.01
CA MET A 272 -2.74 9.49 8.48
C MET A 272 -2.42 9.33 9.96
N ALA A 273 -3.33 9.83 10.81
CA ALA A 273 -3.10 9.97 12.26
C ALA A 273 -3.13 8.64 13.01
N ALA A 274 -4.01 7.72 12.60
CA ALA A 274 -4.12 6.39 13.17
C ALA A 274 -4.73 5.43 12.15
N LEU A 275 -4.28 4.17 12.16
CA LEU A 275 -4.85 3.07 11.39
C LEU A 275 -4.98 1.85 12.32
N VAL A 276 -6.20 1.41 12.55
CA VAL A 276 -6.49 0.26 13.41
C VAL A 276 -7.36 -0.76 12.72
N VAL A 277 -7.07 -2.03 13.00
CA VAL A 277 -7.81 -3.18 12.47
C VAL A 277 -8.08 -4.13 13.61
N ARG A 278 -9.34 -4.57 13.70
CA ARG A 278 -9.83 -5.53 14.69
C ARG A 278 -8.90 -6.75 14.74
N PRO A 279 -8.41 -7.17 15.91
CA PRO A 279 -7.40 -8.21 16.02
C PRO A 279 -7.73 -9.50 15.24
N SER A 280 -8.97 -9.98 15.33
CA SER A 280 -9.45 -11.18 14.63
C SER A 280 -9.58 -11.06 13.11
N TYR A 281 -9.50 -9.83 12.57
CA TYR A 281 -9.59 -9.52 11.14
C TYR A 281 -8.29 -8.95 10.55
N ARG A 282 -7.17 -9.02 11.30
CA ARG A 282 -5.84 -8.69 10.78
C ARG A 282 -5.38 -9.71 9.73
N GLN A 283 -4.45 -9.31 8.87
CA GLN A 283 -3.97 -10.10 7.74
C GLN A 283 -5.04 -10.50 6.70
N ARG A 284 -6.22 -9.86 6.73
CA ARG A 284 -7.31 -10.11 5.77
C ARG A 284 -7.50 -8.99 4.74
N GLY A 285 -6.59 -8.01 4.69
CA GLY A 285 -6.67 -6.89 3.74
C GLY A 285 -7.35 -5.61 4.25
N VAL A 286 -8.05 -5.65 5.39
CA VAL A 286 -8.77 -4.47 5.95
C VAL A 286 -7.86 -3.24 6.06
N GLY A 287 -6.68 -3.40 6.66
CA GLY A 287 -5.74 -2.30 6.84
C GLY A 287 -5.15 -1.80 5.51
N LEU A 288 -4.99 -2.68 4.52
CA LEU A 288 -4.52 -2.30 3.19
C LEU A 288 -5.58 -1.47 2.46
N SER A 289 -6.85 -1.91 2.46
CA SER A 289 -7.95 -1.17 1.85
C SER A 289 -8.10 0.22 2.46
N LEU A 290 -8.09 0.33 3.79
CA LEU A 290 -8.14 1.61 4.49
C LEU A 290 -6.96 2.53 4.15
N HIS A 291 -5.74 1.98 4.16
CA HIS A 291 -4.52 2.74 3.87
C HIS A 291 -4.51 3.27 2.44
N LEU A 292 -4.78 2.43 1.44
CA LEU A 292 -4.82 2.83 0.03
C LEU A 292 -5.95 3.82 -0.24
N HIS A 293 -7.12 3.66 0.39
CA HIS A 293 -8.22 4.61 0.26
C HIS A 293 -7.81 5.97 0.85
N ALA A 294 -7.35 5.99 2.10
CA ALA A 294 -6.97 7.22 2.80
C ALA A 294 -5.87 7.99 2.07
N LEU A 295 -4.80 7.34 1.61
CA LEU A 295 -3.74 8.03 0.87
C LEU A 295 -4.23 8.61 -0.45
N ARG A 296 -5.07 7.89 -1.20
CA ARG A 296 -5.65 8.40 -2.44
C ARG A 296 -6.52 9.63 -2.19
N GLN A 297 -7.33 9.62 -1.13
CA GLN A 297 -8.17 10.78 -0.82
C GLN A 297 -7.33 11.99 -0.37
N LEU A 298 -6.36 11.77 0.52
CA LEU A 298 -5.47 12.85 0.95
C LEU A 298 -4.68 13.45 -0.23
N ALA A 299 -4.20 12.63 -1.15
CA ALA A 299 -3.48 13.10 -2.35
C ALA A 299 -4.38 13.86 -3.34
N LYS A 300 -5.69 13.58 -3.36
CA LYS A 300 -6.67 14.30 -4.18
C LYS A 300 -7.09 15.64 -3.57
N THR A 301 -6.92 15.83 -2.26
CA THR A 301 -7.29 17.08 -1.60
C THR A 301 -6.42 18.23 -2.09
N ARG A 302 -7.05 19.27 -2.64
CA ARG A 302 -6.37 20.46 -3.17
C ARG A 302 -5.45 21.07 -2.11
N GLY A 303 -4.23 21.41 -2.52
CA GLY A 303 -3.23 22.01 -1.65
C GLY A 303 -2.39 21.00 -0.86
N VAL A 304 -2.77 19.72 -0.80
CA VAL A 304 -1.94 18.70 -0.15
C VAL A 304 -0.67 18.47 -0.95
N CYS A 305 0.45 18.93 -0.41
CA CYS A 305 1.77 18.80 -1.03
C CYS A 305 2.59 17.64 -0.46
N ARG A 306 2.15 17.06 0.65
CA ARG A 306 2.90 16.05 1.41
C ARG A 306 1.98 15.16 2.23
N LEU A 307 2.34 13.88 2.34
CA LEU A 307 1.69 12.91 3.20
C LEU A 307 2.57 12.58 4.41
N GLN A 308 1.94 12.39 5.57
CA GLN A 308 2.62 12.08 6.83
C GLN A 308 1.92 10.93 7.55
N LEU A 309 2.72 10.05 8.17
CA LEU A 309 2.25 9.07 9.14
C LEU A 309 2.29 9.69 10.54
N GLY A 310 1.20 9.56 11.28
CA GLY A 310 0.95 10.39 12.45
C GLY A 310 0.39 11.77 12.06
N SER A 311 0.25 12.64 13.05
CA SER A 311 -0.42 13.95 12.91
C SER A 311 0.23 15.01 13.76
N THR A 312 0.23 16.26 13.30
CA THR A 312 0.72 17.41 14.07
C THR A 312 -0.36 17.92 15.02
N PHE A 313 -1.59 18.09 14.51
CA PHE A 313 -2.77 18.50 15.26
C PHE A 313 -4.06 18.08 14.54
N PRO A 314 -5.13 17.68 15.25
CA PRO A 314 -5.09 17.03 16.54
C PRO A 314 -4.06 15.89 16.52
N ARG A 315 -3.26 15.76 17.57
CA ARG A 315 -2.21 14.75 17.65
C ARG A 315 -2.70 13.56 18.45
N ILE A 316 -3.00 12.47 17.75
CA ILE A 316 -3.22 11.18 18.43
C ILE A 316 -1.87 10.49 18.63
N PHE A 317 -1.10 10.35 17.54
CA PHE A 317 0.29 9.91 17.57
C PHE A 317 1.15 10.83 16.70
N THR A 318 2.38 11.06 17.14
CA THR A 318 3.41 11.79 16.35
C THR A 318 3.92 10.96 15.16
N GLY A 319 3.84 9.63 15.29
CA GLY A 319 4.26 8.63 14.31
C GLY A 319 3.86 7.24 14.79
N LEU A 320 4.61 6.20 14.42
CA LEU A 320 4.41 4.87 15.00
C LEU A 320 4.99 4.81 16.41
N PRO A 321 4.30 4.18 17.38
CA PRO A 321 4.90 3.84 18.65
C PRO A 321 6.14 2.97 18.45
N SER A 322 7.19 3.23 19.23
CA SER A 322 8.43 2.43 19.19
C SER A 322 8.14 0.95 19.48
N GLY A 323 8.79 0.06 18.73
CA GLY A 323 8.57 -1.39 18.82
C GLY A 323 7.23 -1.86 18.25
N SER A 324 6.52 -1.02 17.49
CA SER A 324 5.26 -1.43 16.84
C SER A 324 5.49 -2.57 15.84
N PRO A 325 4.73 -3.68 15.92
CA PRO A 325 4.83 -4.79 14.97
C PRO A 325 4.37 -4.41 13.55
N SER A 326 3.86 -3.17 13.37
CA SER A 326 3.37 -2.67 12.09
C SER A 326 4.43 -1.87 11.32
N GLU A 327 5.62 -1.62 11.87
CA GLU A 327 6.66 -0.84 11.21
C GLU A 327 7.01 -1.39 9.82
N ASP A 328 7.31 -2.69 9.74
CA ASP A 328 7.61 -3.34 8.46
C ASP A 328 6.42 -3.31 7.49
N TRP A 329 5.19 -3.33 8.03
CA TRP A 329 3.98 -3.23 7.20
C TRP A 329 3.91 -1.87 6.49
N PHE A 330 4.28 -0.78 7.17
CA PHE A 330 4.37 0.55 6.57
C PHE A 330 5.61 0.68 5.66
N LYS A 331 6.79 0.17 6.05
CA LYS A 331 8.00 0.19 5.22
C LYS A 331 7.80 -0.46 3.85
N ARG A 332 7.17 -1.64 3.81
CA ARG A 332 6.81 -2.34 2.57
C ARG A 332 5.85 -1.56 1.66
N ARG A 333 5.24 -0.47 2.17
CA ARG A 333 4.31 0.40 1.46
C ARG A 333 4.90 1.78 1.17
N GLY A 334 6.22 1.90 1.18
CA GLY A 334 6.95 3.10 0.77
C GLY A 334 7.13 4.15 1.87
N TRP A 335 6.75 3.86 3.11
CA TRP A 335 7.06 4.75 4.23
C TRP A 335 8.53 4.59 4.63
N ARG A 336 9.29 5.67 4.55
CA ARG A 336 10.69 5.70 4.96
C ARG A 336 10.79 5.95 6.46
N MET A 337 11.47 5.05 7.16
CA MET A 337 11.63 5.04 8.62
C MET A 337 13.05 4.64 9.03
N ASP A 338 14.03 4.94 8.18
CA ASP A 338 15.42 4.52 8.31
C ASP A 338 16.27 5.44 9.19
N GLY A 339 15.71 6.55 9.71
CA GLY A 339 16.35 7.38 10.73
C GLY A 339 17.66 8.06 10.29
N ARG A 340 18.01 7.99 9.00
CA ARG A 340 19.31 8.44 8.44
C ARG A 340 19.51 9.96 8.42
N GLY A 341 18.80 10.70 9.27
CA GLY A 341 18.95 12.15 9.45
C GLY A 341 18.50 13.02 8.26
N GLY A 342 18.07 12.42 7.16
CA GLY A 342 17.60 13.13 5.97
C GLY A 342 16.12 13.55 6.09
N PRO A 343 15.69 14.60 5.37
CA PRO A 343 14.28 14.91 5.28
C PRO A 343 13.51 13.71 4.74
N GLY A 344 12.59 13.20 5.55
CA GLY A 344 11.65 12.20 5.13
C GLY A 344 11.85 10.78 5.62
N THR A 345 12.90 10.55 6.40
CA THR A 345 13.33 9.22 6.84
C THR A 345 12.68 8.74 8.14
N GLY A 346 11.73 9.51 8.69
CA GLY A 346 11.28 9.33 10.07
C GLY A 346 12.39 9.72 11.07
N GLN A 347 11.97 10.20 12.24
CA GLN A 347 12.86 10.45 13.38
C GLN A 347 12.18 9.90 14.62
N GLU A 348 12.98 9.39 15.55
CA GLU A 348 12.47 9.01 16.85
C GLU A 348 12.00 10.27 17.59
N ALA A 349 10.84 10.16 18.21
CA ALA A 349 10.27 11.18 19.08
C ALA A 349 9.83 10.49 20.37
N CYS A 350 10.00 11.18 21.49
CA CYS A 350 9.62 10.71 22.80
C CYS A 350 8.68 11.70 23.47
N ASP A 351 7.66 11.16 24.13
CA ASP A 351 6.80 11.91 25.04
C ASP A 351 7.42 11.83 26.44
N TRP A 352 7.72 12.98 27.03
CA TRP A 352 8.34 13.05 28.35
C TRP A 352 7.27 13.18 29.43
N LEU A 353 7.34 12.29 30.43
CA LEU A 353 6.53 12.40 31.64
C LEU A 353 7.43 12.83 32.79
N LEU A 354 7.27 14.07 33.23
CA LEU A 354 8.00 14.61 34.38
C LEU A 354 7.05 14.81 35.56
N LYS A 355 7.48 14.35 36.73
CA LYS A 355 6.82 14.68 38.00
C LYS A 355 7.48 15.94 38.55
N PHE A 356 6.75 17.05 38.51
CA PHE A 356 7.28 18.36 38.91
C PHE A 356 7.31 18.58 40.43
N ASP A 357 6.66 17.71 41.22
CA ASP A 357 6.53 17.87 42.68
C ASP A 357 7.88 17.96 43.40
N ASP A 358 8.92 17.33 42.86
CA ASP A 358 10.29 17.30 43.42
C ASP A 358 11.27 18.19 42.64
N TRP A 359 10.78 19.04 41.72
CA TRP A 359 11.64 19.87 40.89
C TRP A 359 12.16 21.07 41.71
N PRO A 360 13.48 21.19 41.92
CA PRO A 360 14.02 22.35 42.61
C PRO A 360 13.72 23.58 41.76
N ALA A 361 12.97 24.53 42.33
CA ALA A 361 12.79 25.86 41.75
C ALA A 361 14.15 26.59 41.77
N MET A 362 15.03 26.24 40.85
CA MET A 362 16.24 27.01 40.61
C MET A 362 15.82 28.32 39.96
N ASN A 363 15.86 29.41 40.73
CA ASN A 363 15.70 30.79 40.25
C ASN A 363 16.91 31.24 39.42
N LEU A 364 17.27 30.45 38.41
CA LEU A 364 18.28 30.80 37.41
C LEU A 364 17.57 31.53 36.26
N VAL A 365 17.06 32.72 36.53
CA VAL A 365 16.63 33.61 35.44
C VAL A 365 17.87 34.34 34.94
N PRO A 366 18.30 34.15 33.68
CA PRO A 366 19.41 34.91 33.12
C PRO A 366 19.09 36.41 33.17
N ASN A 367 20.07 37.24 33.54
CA ASN A 367 19.88 38.69 33.68
C ASN A 367 19.20 39.30 32.44
N GLY A 368 18.10 40.02 32.65
CA GLY A 368 17.41 40.80 31.62
C GLY A 368 16.25 40.10 30.90
N LEU A 369 15.94 38.84 31.22
CA LEU A 369 14.78 38.14 30.68
C LEU A 369 13.60 38.14 31.67
N VAL A 370 12.38 38.34 31.16
CA VAL A 370 11.13 38.27 31.93
C VAL A 370 10.24 37.20 31.35
N PHE A 371 9.81 36.25 32.19
CA PHE A 371 8.88 35.19 31.82
C PHE A 371 7.51 35.48 32.46
N ARG A 372 6.46 35.53 31.63
CA ARG A 372 5.08 35.70 32.08
C ARG A 372 4.11 35.15 31.06
N GLN A 373 2.85 35.01 31.45
CA GLN A 373 1.77 34.68 30.53
C GLN A 373 1.61 35.78 29.47
N CYS A 374 1.34 35.35 28.24
CA CYS A 374 1.06 36.26 27.13
C CYS A 374 -0.31 36.92 27.31
N ASP A 375 -0.37 38.24 27.16
CA ASP A 375 -1.63 38.96 27.10
C ASP A 375 -2.24 38.91 25.69
N ILE A 376 -3.56 39.09 25.59
CA ILE A 376 -4.28 39.07 24.30
C ILE A 376 -3.73 40.14 23.34
N SER A 377 -3.38 41.31 23.85
CA SER A 377 -2.79 42.40 23.06
C SER A 377 -1.43 42.04 22.45
N GLU A 378 -0.75 41.03 23.01
CA GLU A 378 0.58 40.59 22.59
C GLU A 378 0.52 39.35 21.69
N PHE A 379 -0.66 38.77 21.51
CA PHE A 379 -0.86 37.54 20.74
C PHE A 379 -0.32 37.65 19.32
N GLY A 380 -0.56 38.78 18.64
CA GLY A 380 -0.02 39.03 17.29
C GLY A 380 1.52 39.05 17.25
N ARG A 381 2.17 39.55 18.31
CA ARG A 381 3.64 39.56 18.43
C ARG A 381 4.18 38.14 18.61
N VAL A 382 3.51 37.31 19.42
CA VAL A 382 3.86 35.90 19.61
C VAL A 382 3.70 35.12 18.31
N LEU A 383 2.59 35.32 17.58
CA LEU A 383 2.40 34.71 16.26
C LEU A 383 3.51 35.12 15.29
N GLY A 384 3.91 36.40 15.28
CA GLY A 384 5.03 36.88 14.46
C GLY A 384 6.37 36.25 14.82
N VAL A 385 6.64 35.99 16.11
CA VAL A 385 7.83 35.23 16.54
C VAL A 385 7.79 33.81 16.00
N VAL A 386 6.65 33.12 16.15
CA VAL A 386 6.51 31.75 15.65
C VAL A 386 6.66 31.67 14.14
N GLU A 387 6.03 32.57 13.38
CA GLU A 387 6.14 32.58 11.93
C GLU A 387 7.58 32.78 11.47
N ARG A 388 8.32 33.71 12.11
CA ARG A 388 9.75 33.92 11.82
C ARG A 388 10.59 32.69 12.11
N GLU A 389 10.40 32.05 13.26
CA GLU A 389 11.17 30.85 13.62
C GLU A 389 10.78 29.62 12.78
N SER A 390 9.50 29.45 12.45
CA SER A 390 9.02 28.41 11.53
C SER A 390 9.65 28.54 10.16
N ARG A 391 9.69 29.75 9.59
CA ARG A 391 10.37 30.02 8.31
C ARG A 391 11.88 29.76 8.40
N ARG A 392 12.53 30.17 9.50
CA ARG A 392 13.98 29.97 9.70
C ARG A 392 14.38 28.49 9.77
N LYS A 393 13.55 27.65 10.38
CA LYS A 393 13.83 26.21 10.59
C LYS A 393 13.22 25.30 9.51
N ASP A 394 12.47 25.86 8.56
CA ASP A 394 11.64 25.10 7.61
C ASP A 394 10.70 24.12 8.35
N ASN A 395 10.13 24.60 9.46
CA ASN A 395 9.22 23.85 10.35
C ASN A 395 7.78 24.30 10.14
N VAL A 396 6.85 23.34 10.31
CA VAL A 396 5.43 23.50 10.06
C VAL A 396 4.72 24.10 11.31
N GLY A 397 4.53 25.41 11.35
CA GLY A 397 3.66 26.09 12.33
C GLY A 397 3.97 25.95 13.83
N PHE A 398 3.07 26.54 14.65
CA PHE A 398 3.19 26.70 16.12
C PHE A 398 3.35 25.40 16.91
N GLN A 399 2.85 24.28 16.37
CA GLN A 399 2.69 23.00 17.08
C GLN A 399 3.90 22.06 16.93
N THR A 400 4.95 22.51 16.22
CA THR A 400 6.13 21.71 15.88
C THR A 400 7.41 22.30 16.46
N LEU A 401 7.31 23.25 17.40
CA LEU A 401 8.47 23.87 18.04
C LEU A 401 9.30 22.88 18.89
N GLU A 402 8.76 21.68 19.20
CA GLU A 402 9.44 20.68 20.04
C GLU A 402 9.86 19.36 19.35
N ALA A 403 9.70 19.19 18.03
CA ALA A 403 10.30 18.02 17.34
C ALA A 403 10.57 18.27 15.83
N PRO A 404 11.70 17.80 15.25
CA PRO A 404 11.98 17.97 13.82
C PRO A 404 11.21 16.93 12.99
N LEU A 405 9.96 17.22 12.60
CA LEU A 405 9.18 16.32 11.74
C LEU A 405 9.40 16.57 10.23
N ARG A 406 10.47 15.98 9.69
CA ARG A 406 10.66 15.84 8.23
C ARG A 406 10.38 14.38 7.81
N THR A 407 9.20 14.16 7.19
CA THR A 407 8.61 12.89 6.70
C THR A 407 8.10 13.09 5.26
N ILE A 408 8.86 12.72 4.23
CA ILE A 408 8.60 13.04 2.81
C ILE A 408 8.12 11.76 2.14
N PHE A 409 6.92 11.82 1.59
CA PHE A 409 6.53 11.01 0.43
C PHE A 409 6.36 11.98 -0.74
N ARG A 410 7.18 11.86 -1.77
CA ARG A 410 6.94 12.53 -3.06
C ARG A 410 6.03 11.62 -3.87
N GLY A 411 4.86 12.11 -4.25
CA GLY A 411 4.02 11.45 -5.24
C GLY A 411 4.77 11.31 -6.58
N PRO A 412 4.42 10.33 -7.42
CA PRO A 412 5.07 10.14 -8.70
C PRO A 412 4.71 11.31 -9.63
N GLY A 413 5.74 11.89 -10.26
CA GLY A 413 5.64 12.72 -11.46
C GLY A 413 6.00 11.91 -12.69
#